data_AF-A0A1Y1M9Q4-F1
#
_entry.id   AF-A0A1Y1M9Q4-F1
#
_cell.length_a   1.000
_cell.length_b   1.000
_cell.length_c   1.000
_cell.angle_alpha   90.00
_cell.angle_beta   90.00
_cell.angle_gamma   90.00
#
_symmetry.space_group_name_H-M   'P 1'
#
loop_
_entity.id
_entity.type
_entity.pdbx_description
1 polymer ?
#
loop_
_entity_poly.entity_id
_entity_poly.type
_entity_poly.pdbx_seq_one_letter_code
_entity_poly.pdbx_strand_id
1 'polypeptide(L)'
;ENPIGNGLDAFRALFTSICTSRNLTCTADTLHQLGSEDLRNLALILLPSLRSLPVSGSLHSTSGSATLRSELLRLITAVASDSFDFDRIKPLLEIAISDNTQDAQIWDFVSTAATESTPPPRPIASSLQQTPWSQNTSSFVNSSEYRQNVDPVLKLELEHLYVGLPNFHKSFFGDIPELDMVSEAVFRKCTEGDSPLFKQGWSGWPAGAKESDVLTWIGGLISQLEAFADNRIPTSVARRKLLAQPKTPLEGSTGKRSMDIGFVDSDIIYKPDTTDSRYRWAHILVVGELKNNPKADIASVAWIDLARYAREVLAAQDTRRFVLGFTLCGSLMRVWEFDRLGGIASEQFDINKEEGGLQFVATILGFLRMNEEMLGFDPTIVTTSGQKYIKIERNGQTECLIIDEVIKRAPCIAGRATTCWKAHRHDDPHNPLVIKDSWQYVDRDEEG
;
A
#
# COMPACT_ATOMS: atom_id res chain seq x y z
N GLU A 1 22.56 32.37 -18.43
CA GLU A 1 21.44 33.33 -18.36
C GLU A 1 20.20 32.62 -18.89
N ASN A 2 19.08 32.72 -18.16
CA ASN A 2 17.86 31.94 -18.40
C ASN A 2 16.66 32.88 -18.53
N PRO A 3 16.54 33.60 -19.67
CA PRO A 3 15.60 34.71 -19.77
C PRO A 3 14.14 34.24 -19.75
N ILE A 4 13.30 34.92 -18.98
CA ILE A 4 11.86 34.67 -18.86
C ILE A 4 11.10 35.37 -20.00
N GLY A 5 11.63 36.49 -20.50
CA GLY A 5 11.05 37.25 -21.60
C GLY A 5 9.59 37.66 -21.32
N ASN A 6 8.70 37.42 -22.28
CA ASN A 6 7.27 37.78 -22.19
C ASN A 6 6.44 36.82 -21.30
N GLY A 7 7.10 35.87 -20.61
CA GLY A 7 6.43 34.86 -19.78
C GLY A 7 5.64 35.41 -18.59
N LEU A 8 5.81 36.69 -18.24
CA LEU A 8 5.12 37.36 -17.13
C LEU A 8 3.96 38.27 -17.57
N ASP A 9 3.81 38.52 -18.87
CA ASP A 9 2.90 39.56 -19.38
C ASP A 9 1.44 39.27 -19.01
N ALA A 10 0.99 38.04 -19.17
CA ALA A 10 -0.37 37.62 -18.80
C ALA A 10 -0.63 37.74 -17.29
N PHE A 11 0.37 37.43 -16.48
CA PHE A 11 0.30 37.59 -15.02
C PHE A 11 0.23 39.06 -14.62
N ARG A 12 1.10 39.92 -15.17
CA ARG A 12 1.13 41.37 -14.90
C ARG A 12 -0.16 42.04 -15.34
N ALA A 13 -0.69 41.67 -16.51
CA ALA A 13 -1.98 42.16 -17.00
C ALA A 13 -3.14 41.78 -16.06
N LEU A 14 -3.17 40.54 -15.55
CA LEU A 14 -4.18 40.10 -14.59
C LEU A 14 -4.05 40.87 -13.26
N PHE A 15 -2.84 41.08 -12.76
CA PHE A 15 -2.60 41.86 -11.55
C PHE A 15 -3.12 43.30 -11.69
N THR A 16 -2.77 43.98 -12.78
CA THR A 16 -3.27 45.34 -13.07
C THR A 16 -4.80 45.38 -13.16
N SER A 17 -5.42 44.36 -13.78
CA SER A 17 -6.88 44.24 -13.84
C SER A 17 -7.51 44.11 -12.45
N ILE A 18 -6.95 43.27 -11.57
CA ILE A 18 -7.43 43.09 -10.20
C ILE A 18 -7.32 44.39 -9.40
N CYS A 19 -6.16 45.06 -9.45
CA CYS A 19 -5.96 46.34 -8.77
C CYS A 19 -6.93 47.42 -9.26
N THR A 20 -7.15 47.51 -10.58
CA THR A 20 -8.09 48.47 -11.18
C THR A 20 -9.52 48.20 -10.71
N SER A 21 -9.95 46.93 -10.70
CA SER A 21 -11.30 46.57 -10.25
C SER A 21 -11.56 46.87 -8.77
N ARG A 22 -10.50 46.94 -7.96
CA ARG A 22 -10.55 47.20 -6.52
C ARG A 22 -10.14 48.62 -6.12
N ASN A 23 -9.90 49.52 -7.09
CA ASN A 23 -9.39 50.88 -6.87
C ASN A 23 -8.09 50.94 -6.04
N LEU A 24 -7.18 49.98 -6.26
CA LEU A 24 -5.88 49.90 -5.58
C LEU A 24 -4.74 50.35 -6.52
N THR A 25 -3.67 50.89 -5.94
CA THR A 25 -2.44 51.17 -6.69
C THR A 25 -1.74 49.86 -7.07
N CYS A 26 -1.26 49.72 -8.30
CA CYS A 26 -0.57 48.52 -8.78
C CYS A 26 0.90 48.50 -8.29
N THR A 27 1.13 48.21 -7.01
CA THR A 27 2.47 48.05 -6.43
C THR A 27 2.61 46.67 -5.78
N ALA A 28 3.85 46.20 -5.56
CA ALA A 28 4.09 44.90 -4.92
C ALA A 28 3.40 44.79 -3.55
N ASP A 29 3.39 45.88 -2.76
CA ASP A 29 2.72 45.95 -1.44
C ASP A 29 1.21 45.66 -1.50
N THR A 30 0.58 45.88 -2.65
CA THR A 30 -0.86 45.65 -2.85
C THR A 30 -1.21 44.17 -2.80
N LEU A 31 -0.25 43.26 -3.03
CA LEU A 31 -0.47 41.81 -2.89
C LEU A 31 -0.89 41.40 -1.47
N HIS A 32 -0.43 42.11 -0.44
CA HIS A 32 -0.81 41.83 0.95
C HIS A 32 -2.27 42.19 1.27
N GLN A 33 -2.92 42.98 0.41
CA GLN A 33 -4.31 43.40 0.56
C GLN A 33 -5.28 42.50 -0.22
N LEU A 34 -4.76 41.57 -1.03
CA LEU A 34 -5.56 40.65 -1.83
C LEU A 34 -6.00 39.42 -1.03
N GLY A 35 -7.20 38.91 -1.34
CA GLY A 35 -7.72 37.69 -0.74
C GLY A 35 -7.06 36.44 -1.31
N SER A 36 -7.27 35.30 -0.65
CA SER A 36 -6.75 34.00 -1.11
C SER A 36 -7.20 33.62 -2.52
N GLU A 37 -8.42 34.01 -2.93
CA GLU A 37 -8.94 33.77 -4.27
C GLU A 37 -8.21 34.57 -5.35
N ASP A 38 -7.91 35.85 -5.11
CA ASP A 38 -7.15 36.68 -6.05
C ASP A 38 -5.71 36.17 -6.18
N LEU A 39 -5.09 35.81 -5.05
CA LEU A 39 -3.73 35.24 -5.02
C LEU A 39 -3.67 33.89 -5.72
N ARG A 40 -4.72 33.06 -5.58
CA ARG A 40 -4.88 31.80 -6.31
C ARG A 40 -4.93 32.03 -7.82
N ASN A 41 -5.76 32.96 -8.28
CA ASN A 41 -5.90 33.27 -9.70
C ASN A 41 -4.58 33.79 -10.29
N LEU A 42 -3.88 34.67 -9.58
CA LEU A 42 -2.57 35.17 -9.98
C LEU A 42 -1.52 34.05 -10.10
N ALA A 43 -1.45 33.18 -9.09
CA ALA A 43 -0.52 32.06 -9.07
C ALA A 43 -0.79 31.02 -10.16
N LEU A 44 -2.07 30.75 -10.46
CA LEU A 44 -2.49 29.83 -11.52
C LEU A 44 -2.25 30.38 -12.94
N ILE A 45 -1.92 31.66 -13.10
CA ILE A 45 -1.42 32.21 -14.36
C ILE A 45 0.11 32.21 -14.41
N LEU A 46 0.76 32.63 -13.32
CA LEU A 46 2.21 32.75 -13.25
C LEU A 46 2.91 31.38 -13.37
N LEU A 47 2.52 30.41 -12.55
CA LEU A 47 3.24 29.14 -12.42
C LEU A 47 3.20 28.29 -13.69
N PRO A 48 2.07 28.14 -14.41
CA PRO A 48 2.05 27.43 -15.69
C PRO A 48 2.89 28.14 -16.76
N SER A 49 2.90 29.48 -16.77
CA SER A 49 3.70 30.27 -17.70
C SER A 49 5.19 29.98 -17.51
N LEU A 50 5.68 30.00 -16.26
CA LEU A 50 7.06 29.65 -15.93
C LEU A 50 7.40 28.18 -16.24
N ARG A 51 6.46 27.25 -16.00
CA ARG A 51 6.62 25.82 -16.32
C ARG A 51 6.74 25.56 -17.82
N SER A 52 6.08 26.36 -18.64
CA SER A 52 6.09 26.20 -20.10
C SER A 52 7.42 26.58 -20.74
N LEU A 53 8.25 27.36 -20.05
CA LEU A 53 9.55 27.78 -20.56
C LEU A 53 10.49 26.57 -20.71
N PRO A 54 11.25 26.45 -21.82
CA PRO A 54 12.18 25.33 -22.04
C PRO A 54 13.16 25.15 -20.88
N VAL A 55 13.62 26.26 -20.32
CA VAL A 55 14.61 26.31 -19.24
C VAL A 55 14.16 25.66 -17.94
N SER A 56 12.85 25.59 -17.68
CA SER A 56 12.30 24.88 -16.51
C SER A 56 12.63 23.37 -16.52
N GLY A 57 12.83 22.79 -17.71
CA GLY A 57 13.21 21.38 -17.86
C GLY A 57 14.71 21.13 -17.72
N SER A 58 15.54 22.18 -17.76
CA SER A 58 17.00 22.12 -17.67
C SER A 58 17.53 22.62 -16.32
N LEU A 59 16.74 23.39 -15.58
CA LEU A 59 17.05 23.81 -14.22
C LEU A 59 16.78 22.68 -13.24
N HIS A 60 17.80 22.30 -12.47
CA HIS A 60 17.66 21.39 -11.35
C HIS A 60 17.21 22.15 -10.10
N SER A 61 16.29 21.58 -9.34
CA SER A 61 15.94 22.09 -8.02
C SER A 61 17.12 21.92 -7.06
N THR A 62 17.20 22.77 -6.04
CA THR A 62 18.15 22.69 -4.93
C THR A 62 18.09 21.35 -4.16
N SER A 63 17.03 20.55 -4.34
CA SER A 63 16.85 19.22 -3.74
C SER A 63 17.48 18.06 -4.55
N GLY A 64 18.00 18.30 -5.76
CA GLY A 64 18.81 17.35 -6.54
C GLY A 64 18.07 16.17 -7.20
N SER A 65 16.81 15.87 -6.83
CA SER A 65 16.10 14.67 -7.32
C SER A 65 15.13 14.91 -8.48
N ALA A 66 14.75 16.15 -8.77
CA ALA A 66 13.72 16.49 -9.76
C ALA A 66 14.05 17.77 -10.56
N THR A 67 13.52 17.86 -11.79
CA THR A 67 13.60 19.10 -12.59
C THR A 67 12.68 20.18 -12.03
N LEU A 68 13.01 21.45 -12.24
CA LEU A 68 12.16 22.56 -11.81
C LEU A 68 10.77 22.51 -12.45
N ARG A 69 10.64 21.94 -13.65
CA ARG A 69 9.38 21.69 -14.34
C ARG A 69 8.45 20.73 -13.60
N SER A 70 8.98 19.64 -13.05
CA SER A 70 8.21 18.68 -12.24
C SER A 70 7.78 19.30 -10.92
N GLU A 71 8.66 20.11 -10.32
CA GLU A 71 8.40 20.81 -9.07
C GLU A 71 7.31 21.89 -9.21
N LEU A 72 7.36 22.65 -10.31
CA LEU A 72 6.31 23.60 -10.68
C LEU A 72 4.95 22.93 -10.89
N LEU A 73 4.90 21.73 -11.48
CA LEU A 73 3.63 20.99 -11.64
C LEU A 73 2.98 20.68 -10.28
N ARG A 74 3.81 20.29 -9.31
CA ARG A 74 3.35 19.97 -7.96
C ARG A 74 2.92 21.22 -7.20
N LEU A 75 3.66 22.32 -7.32
CA LEU A 75 3.27 23.61 -6.76
C LEU A 75 1.95 24.12 -7.37
N ILE A 76 1.74 23.99 -8.68
CA ILE A 76 0.45 24.31 -9.35
C ILE A 76 -0.69 23.50 -8.73
N THR A 77 -0.47 22.20 -8.52
CA THR A 77 -1.46 21.31 -7.90
C THR A 77 -1.76 21.72 -6.46
N ALA A 78 -0.73 22.11 -5.70
CA ALA A 78 -0.88 22.57 -4.32
C ALA A 78 -1.65 23.90 -4.23
N VAL A 79 -1.36 24.87 -5.10
CA VAL A 79 -2.04 26.18 -5.17
C VAL A 79 -3.52 26.04 -5.48
N ALA A 80 -3.90 25.02 -6.26
CA ALA A 80 -5.30 24.72 -6.56
C ALA A 80 -6.09 24.15 -5.36
N SER A 81 -5.42 23.74 -4.28
CA SER A 81 -6.05 23.23 -3.06
C SER A 81 -6.67 24.36 -2.22
N ASP A 82 -7.78 24.05 -1.53
CA ASP A 82 -8.44 24.97 -0.61
C ASP A 82 -7.64 25.28 0.66
N SER A 83 -6.67 24.44 0.99
CA SER A 83 -5.82 24.57 2.19
C SER A 83 -4.44 25.20 1.94
N PHE A 84 -4.20 25.77 0.74
CA PHE A 84 -2.89 26.33 0.41
C PHE A 84 -2.60 27.64 1.17
N ASP A 85 -1.44 27.70 1.83
CA ASP A 85 -0.94 28.92 2.45
C ASP A 85 -0.24 29.82 1.43
N PHE A 86 -0.92 30.91 1.06
CA PHE A 86 -0.44 31.85 0.04
C PHE A 86 0.73 32.72 0.48
N ASP A 87 1.02 32.83 1.78
CA ASP A 87 2.19 33.57 2.25
C ASP A 87 3.49 32.99 1.69
N ARG A 88 3.48 31.69 1.37
CA ARG A 88 4.59 30.93 0.80
C ARG A 88 4.97 31.32 -0.64
N ILE A 89 4.05 31.93 -1.39
CA ILE A 89 4.30 32.34 -2.77
C ILE A 89 4.25 33.85 -2.97
N LYS A 90 3.88 34.63 -1.95
CA LYS A 90 3.88 36.10 -2.01
C LYS A 90 5.21 36.70 -2.46
N PRO A 91 6.38 36.26 -1.94
CA PRO A 91 7.67 36.79 -2.41
C PRO A 91 7.91 36.55 -3.91
N LEU A 92 7.45 35.42 -4.44
CA LEU A 92 7.52 35.10 -5.87
C LEU A 92 6.58 35.99 -6.70
N LEU A 93 5.38 36.29 -6.18
CA LEU A 93 4.45 37.19 -6.86
C LEU A 93 4.98 38.64 -6.83
N GLU A 94 5.56 39.09 -5.73
CA GLU A 94 6.13 40.42 -5.57
C GLU A 94 7.31 40.66 -6.53
N ILE A 95 8.25 39.70 -6.59
CA ILE A 95 9.37 39.78 -7.52
C ILE A 95 8.92 39.66 -8.98
N ALA A 96 7.81 38.97 -9.29
CA ALA A 96 7.30 38.92 -10.66
C ALA A 96 6.66 40.25 -11.12
N ILE A 97 6.22 41.08 -10.17
CA ILE A 97 5.60 42.40 -10.43
C ILE A 97 6.64 43.52 -10.52
N SER A 98 7.75 43.42 -9.81
CA SER A 98 8.74 44.51 -9.73
C SER A 98 9.41 44.82 -11.08
N ASP A 99 9.59 46.12 -11.36
CA ASP A 99 10.15 46.63 -12.62
C ASP A 99 11.67 46.45 -12.76
N ASN A 100 12.38 46.16 -11.66
CA ASN A 100 13.85 46.05 -11.63
C ASN A 100 14.33 44.62 -11.33
N THR A 101 13.71 43.63 -11.98
CA THR A 101 13.85 42.23 -11.63
C THR A 101 14.83 41.51 -12.54
N GLN A 102 15.72 40.72 -11.94
CA GLN A 102 16.59 39.82 -12.70
C GLN A 102 15.93 38.45 -12.77
N ASP A 103 15.84 37.87 -13.97
CA ASP A 103 15.23 36.54 -14.17
C ASP A 103 15.83 35.46 -13.27
N ALA A 104 17.13 35.57 -12.95
CA ALA A 104 17.79 34.69 -11.99
C ALA A 104 17.13 34.71 -10.59
N GLN A 105 16.77 35.91 -10.10
CA GLN A 105 16.10 36.06 -8.80
C GLN A 105 14.70 35.44 -8.83
N ILE A 106 13.97 35.60 -9.93
CA ILE A 106 12.65 34.96 -10.10
C ILE A 106 12.81 33.44 -10.04
N TRP A 107 13.80 32.87 -10.72
CA TRP A 107 14.07 31.43 -10.65
C TRP A 107 14.47 30.95 -9.25
N ASP A 108 15.20 31.75 -8.48
CA ASP A 108 15.53 31.45 -7.07
C ASP A 108 14.29 31.42 -6.19
N PHE A 109 13.38 32.39 -6.35
CA PHE A 109 12.09 32.41 -5.64
C PHE A 109 11.17 31.26 -6.08
N VAL A 110 11.18 30.88 -7.37
CA VAL A 110 10.47 29.69 -7.86
C VAL A 110 11.01 28.43 -7.20
N SER A 111 12.34 28.28 -7.16
CA SER A 111 12.98 27.13 -6.51
C SER A 111 12.57 27.06 -5.04
N THR A 112 12.65 28.18 -4.33
CA THR A 112 12.28 28.32 -2.90
C THR A 112 10.83 27.92 -2.65
N ALA A 113 9.88 28.51 -3.38
CA ALA A 113 8.44 28.24 -3.27
C ALA A 113 8.09 26.77 -3.59
N ALA A 114 8.84 26.17 -4.52
CA ALA A 114 8.67 24.76 -4.87
C ALA A 114 9.28 23.82 -3.81
N THR A 115 10.46 24.13 -3.26
CA THR A 115 11.05 23.35 -2.14
C THR A 115 10.20 23.38 -0.89
N GLU A 116 9.51 24.47 -0.58
CA GLU A 116 8.61 24.53 0.56
C GLU A 116 7.27 23.81 0.29
N SER A 117 6.90 23.59 -0.99
CA SER A 117 5.67 22.87 -1.38
C SER A 117 5.87 21.37 -1.43
N THR A 118 7.12 20.95 -1.45
CA THR A 118 7.50 19.70 -0.81
C THR A 118 7.05 19.83 0.63
N PRO A 119 6.28 18.88 1.18
CA PRO A 119 6.42 18.62 2.61
C PRO A 119 7.93 18.67 2.87
N PRO A 120 8.42 19.39 3.90
CA PRO A 120 9.83 19.26 4.28
C PRO A 120 10.09 17.77 4.21
N PRO A 121 11.17 17.29 3.52
CA PRO A 121 11.42 15.87 3.44
C PRO A 121 11.17 15.45 4.86
N ARG A 122 10.11 14.62 5.05
CA ARG A 122 9.85 14.18 6.41
C ARG A 122 11.24 13.72 6.81
N PRO A 123 11.73 14.06 7.99
CA PRO A 123 12.60 13.10 8.57
C PRO A 123 11.75 11.81 8.52
N ILE A 124 11.84 11.02 7.43
CA ILE A 124 12.18 9.61 7.51
C ILE A 124 13.18 9.68 8.61
N ALA A 125 12.71 9.35 9.81
CA ALA A 125 13.34 9.81 11.01
C ALA A 125 14.83 9.64 10.78
N SER A 126 15.64 10.69 10.94
CA SER A 126 17.09 10.51 10.88
C SER A 126 17.57 9.58 12.02
N SER A 127 16.64 8.98 12.78
CA SER A 127 16.79 7.77 13.60
C SER A 127 16.84 6.46 12.80
N LEU A 128 16.47 6.40 11.52
CA LEU A 128 17.01 5.43 10.56
C LEU A 128 18.45 5.85 10.26
N GLN A 129 19.31 5.81 11.28
CA GLN A 129 20.74 5.81 11.05
C GLN A 129 21.01 4.78 9.96
N GLN A 130 21.88 5.15 9.03
CA GLN A 130 22.44 4.36 7.93
C GLN A 130 23.16 3.06 8.37
N THR A 131 22.91 2.62 9.60
CA THR A 131 23.13 1.28 10.12
C THR A 131 22.02 0.36 9.61
N PRO A 132 22.32 -0.85 9.10
CA PRO A 132 21.32 -1.90 8.96
C PRO A 132 20.52 -2.00 10.27
N TRP A 133 19.20 -2.24 10.22
CA TRP A 133 18.39 -2.53 11.42
C TRP A 133 19.21 -3.45 12.32
N SER A 134 19.68 -2.93 13.46
CA SER A 134 20.63 -3.68 14.27
C SER A 134 19.95 -4.94 14.84
N GLN A 135 18.63 -4.91 14.96
CA GLN A 135 17.76 -6.01 15.37
C GLN A 135 16.39 -5.87 14.67
N ASN A 136 16.05 -6.81 13.80
CA ASN A 136 14.68 -7.05 13.34
C ASN A 136 14.34 -8.52 13.59
N THR A 137 13.14 -8.98 13.27
CA THR A 137 12.77 -10.37 13.55
C THR A 137 13.57 -11.41 12.72
N SER A 138 14.41 -10.97 11.77
CA SER A 138 15.39 -11.84 11.09
C SER A 138 16.73 -11.99 11.83
N SER A 139 16.98 -11.21 12.89
CA SER A 139 18.22 -11.31 13.69
C SER A 139 18.17 -12.38 14.77
N PHE A 140 17.05 -13.10 14.92
CA PHE A 140 16.95 -14.23 15.85
C PHE A 140 17.79 -15.42 15.34
N VAL A 141 18.98 -15.62 15.92
CA VAL A 141 19.86 -16.78 15.64
C VAL A 141 19.69 -17.81 16.75
N ASN A 142 19.35 -19.06 16.41
CA ASN A 142 19.24 -20.18 17.35
C ASN A 142 18.27 -19.97 18.53
N SER A 143 17.32 -19.05 18.41
CA SER A 143 16.27 -18.86 19.41
C SER A 143 15.05 -19.71 19.06
N SER A 144 14.35 -20.24 20.05
CA SER A 144 13.05 -20.91 19.90
C SER A 144 11.91 -19.97 19.48
N GLU A 145 12.22 -18.73 19.07
CA GLU A 145 11.30 -17.69 18.63
C GLU A 145 10.06 -17.60 19.54
N TYR A 146 10.23 -17.62 20.87
CA TYR A 146 9.07 -17.49 21.77
C TYR A 146 8.37 -16.13 21.58
N ARG A 147 7.03 -16.10 21.69
CA ARG A 147 6.23 -14.87 21.51
C ARG A 147 6.74 -13.69 22.36
N GLN A 148 7.07 -13.95 23.62
CA GLN A 148 7.62 -12.95 24.54
C GLN A 148 8.92 -12.28 24.05
N ASN A 149 9.68 -12.95 23.17
CA ASN A 149 10.92 -12.43 22.59
C ASN A 149 10.67 -11.78 21.21
N VAL A 150 9.77 -12.35 20.40
CA VAL A 150 9.46 -11.86 19.06
C VAL A 150 8.64 -10.58 19.11
N ASP A 151 7.63 -10.49 19.98
CA ASP A 151 6.68 -9.37 19.98
C ASP A 151 7.33 -8.00 20.25
N PRO A 152 8.28 -7.84 21.19
CA PRO A 152 8.96 -6.56 21.38
C PRO A 152 9.73 -6.11 20.13
N VAL A 153 10.40 -7.05 19.44
CA VAL A 153 11.18 -6.76 18.23
C VAL A 153 10.26 -6.48 17.05
N LEU A 154 9.16 -7.25 16.90
CA LEU A 154 8.17 -7.03 15.86
C LEU A 154 7.47 -5.67 16.01
N LYS A 155 7.23 -5.21 17.24
CA LYS A 155 6.69 -3.86 17.49
C LYS A 155 7.65 -2.76 17.02
N LEU A 156 8.95 -2.93 17.23
CA LEU A 156 9.97 -2.00 16.74
C LEU A 156 10.09 -2.06 15.20
N GLU A 157 10.00 -3.26 14.65
CA GLU A 157 9.98 -3.47 13.19
C GLU A 157 8.77 -2.80 12.53
N LEU A 158 7.63 -2.76 13.22
CA LEU A 158 6.38 -2.14 12.76
C LEU A 158 6.18 -0.71 13.31
N GLU A 159 7.26 0.01 13.62
CA GLU A 159 7.16 1.40 14.11
C GLU A 159 6.35 2.31 13.14
N HIS A 160 6.36 2.00 11.85
CA HIS A 160 5.73 2.79 10.79
C HIS A 160 4.48 2.11 10.22
N LEU A 161 3.40 2.03 11.00
CA LEU A 161 2.08 1.63 10.49
C LEU A 161 1.28 2.84 9.99
N TYR A 162 0.77 2.78 8.76
CA TYR A 162 -0.12 3.80 8.21
C TYR A 162 -1.56 3.29 8.16
N VAL A 163 -2.41 3.84 9.02
CA VAL A 163 -3.76 3.31 9.24
C VAL A 163 -4.80 4.36 8.87
N GLY A 164 -5.92 3.92 8.29
CA GLY A 164 -6.99 4.82 7.86
C GLY A 164 -6.72 5.45 6.50
N LEU A 165 -6.06 4.71 5.61
CA LEU A 165 -5.79 5.20 4.28
C LEU A 165 -7.09 5.25 3.45
N PRO A 166 -7.44 6.42 2.89
CA PRO A 166 -8.55 6.51 1.95
C PRO A 166 -8.21 5.74 0.68
N ASN A 167 -9.23 5.24 -0.01
CA ASN A 167 -9.09 4.49 -1.27
C ASN A 167 -8.33 3.16 -1.19
N PHE A 168 -8.03 2.63 0.01
CA PHE A 168 -7.34 1.34 0.15
C PHE A 168 -8.00 0.23 -0.67
N HIS A 169 -9.34 0.07 -0.57
CA HIS A 169 -10.08 -0.93 -1.34
C HIS A 169 -9.90 -0.73 -2.85
N LYS A 170 -9.97 0.52 -3.33
CA LYS A 170 -9.74 0.81 -4.75
C LYS A 170 -8.33 0.41 -5.19
N SER A 171 -7.32 0.65 -4.38
CA SER A 171 -5.92 0.33 -4.70
C SER A 171 -5.63 -1.17 -4.74
N PHE A 172 -6.21 -1.97 -3.85
CA PHE A 172 -5.89 -3.40 -3.73
C PHE A 172 -6.92 -4.34 -4.34
N PHE A 173 -8.15 -3.87 -4.53
CA PHE A 173 -9.25 -4.66 -5.05
C PHE A 173 -9.76 -4.14 -6.41
N GLY A 174 -9.38 -2.93 -6.83
CA GLY A 174 -9.88 -2.29 -8.06
C GLY A 174 -9.49 -3.01 -9.35
N ASP A 175 -8.39 -3.77 -9.34
CA ASP A 175 -7.96 -4.56 -10.48
C ASP A 175 -8.71 -5.89 -10.63
N ILE A 176 -9.55 -6.26 -9.65
CA ILE A 176 -10.35 -7.49 -9.70
C ILE A 176 -11.51 -7.28 -10.69
N PRO A 177 -11.57 -8.04 -11.80
CA PRO A 177 -12.59 -7.83 -12.82
C PRO A 177 -14.01 -7.95 -12.25
N GLU A 178 -14.85 -6.96 -12.56
CA GLU A 178 -16.27 -6.91 -12.21
C GLU A 178 -16.58 -7.02 -10.70
N LEU A 179 -15.59 -6.79 -9.83
CA LEU A 179 -15.77 -6.93 -8.38
C LEU A 179 -16.92 -6.08 -7.87
N ASP A 180 -16.94 -4.78 -8.20
CA ASP A 180 -17.96 -3.84 -7.72
C ASP A 180 -19.37 -4.29 -8.16
N MET A 181 -19.54 -4.58 -9.45
CA MET A 181 -20.81 -5.02 -10.03
C MET A 181 -21.31 -6.33 -9.40
N VAL A 182 -20.41 -7.31 -9.23
CA VAL A 182 -20.76 -8.60 -8.60
C VAL A 182 -21.10 -8.40 -7.13
N SER A 183 -20.34 -7.57 -6.40
CA SER A 183 -20.57 -7.31 -4.97
C SER A 183 -21.89 -6.61 -4.72
N GLU A 184 -22.23 -5.60 -5.52
CA GLU A 184 -23.53 -4.93 -5.45
C GLU A 184 -24.69 -5.90 -5.71
N ALA A 185 -24.55 -6.77 -6.70
CA ALA A 185 -25.59 -7.73 -7.03
C ALA A 185 -25.74 -8.82 -5.97
N VAL A 186 -24.64 -9.30 -5.40
CA VAL A 186 -24.65 -10.27 -4.29
C VAL A 186 -25.23 -9.62 -3.04
N PHE A 187 -24.81 -8.41 -2.68
CA PHE A 187 -25.32 -7.69 -1.52
C PHE A 187 -26.82 -7.39 -1.66
N ARG A 188 -27.30 -7.06 -2.87
CA ARG A 188 -28.74 -6.92 -3.13
C ARG A 188 -29.51 -8.22 -2.86
N LYS A 189 -28.99 -9.37 -3.27
CA LYS A 189 -29.61 -10.66 -2.91
C LYS A 189 -29.63 -10.90 -1.40
N CYS A 190 -28.63 -10.41 -0.67
CA CYS A 190 -28.61 -10.48 0.79
C CYS A 190 -29.71 -9.64 1.45
N THR A 191 -30.23 -8.59 0.79
CA THR A 191 -31.30 -7.73 1.33
C THR A 191 -32.71 -8.14 0.90
N GLU A 192 -32.82 -9.07 -0.05
CA GLU A 192 -34.08 -9.53 -0.63
C GLU A 192 -34.64 -10.80 0.05
N GLY A 193 -35.93 -11.07 -0.18
CA GLY A 193 -36.63 -12.29 0.28
C GLY A 193 -37.33 -12.15 1.64
N ASP A 194 -38.04 -13.21 2.03
CA ASP A 194 -38.82 -13.25 3.29
C ASP A 194 -37.94 -13.37 4.54
N SER A 195 -36.68 -13.78 4.36
CA SER A 195 -35.68 -13.93 5.42
C SER A 195 -34.33 -13.39 4.95
N PRO A 196 -34.19 -12.05 4.82
CA PRO A 196 -32.98 -11.45 4.28
C PRO A 196 -31.78 -11.67 5.21
N LEU A 197 -30.60 -11.80 4.61
CA LEU A 197 -29.32 -11.91 5.33
C LEU A 197 -28.85 -10.56 5.87
N PHE A 198 -29.32 -9.46 5.28
CA PHE A 198 -28.98 -8.10 5.70
C PHE A 198 -30.23 -7.20 5.69
N LYS A 199 -30.48 -6.49 6.81
CA LYS A 199 -31.58 -5.51 6.89
C LYS A 199 -31.20 -4.24 7.65
N GLN A 200 -30.79 -4.39 8.90
CA GLN A 200 -30.26 -3.32 9.75
C GLN A 200 -28.92 -3.76 10.36
N GLY A 201 -28.14 -4.48 9.54
CA GLY A 201 -27.04 -5.33 9.95
C GLY A 201 -27.25 -6.77 9.50
N TRP A 202 -26.21 -7.59 9.69
CA TRP A 202 -26.24 -8.98 9.28
C TRP A 202 -27.10 -9.84 10.21
N SER A 203 -27.99 -10.63 9.60
CA SER A 203 -28.78 -11.64 10.26
C SER A 203 -27.85 -12.69 10.91
N GLY A 204 -28.13 -13.02 12.16
CA GLY A 204 -27.34 -14.00 12.92
C GLY A 204 -25.98 -13.50 13.41
N TRP A 205 -25.65 -12.21 13.25
CA TRP A 205 -24.42 -11.65 13.84
C TRP A 205 -24.38 -11.90 15.37
N PRO A 206 -23.31 -12.50 15.91
CA PRO A 206 -23.25 -12.86 17.32
C PRO A 206 -23.06 -11.63 18.21
N ALA A 207 -24.02 -11.35 19.10
CA ALA A 207 -24.04 -10.15 19.95
C ALA A 207 -22.78 -9.94 20.81
N GLY A 208 -22.09 -11.03 21.18
CA GLY A 208 -20.84 -11.00 21.95
C GLY A 208 -19.57 -11.17 21.12
N ALA A 209 -19.67 -11.31 19.80
CA ALA A 209 -18.56 -11.53 18.87
C ALA A 209 -17.53 -12.56 19.36
N LYS A 210 -17.98 -13.65 20.01
CA LYS A 210 -17.10 -14.72 20.45
C LYS A 210 -16.50 -15.41 19.23
N GLU A 211 -15.20 -15.69 19.27
CA GLU A 211 -14.43 -16.30 18.17
C GLU A 211 -15.16 -17.49 17.52
N SER A 212 -15.57 -18.49 18.30
CA SER A 212 -16.29 -19.66 17.79
C SER A 212 -17.59 -19.34 17.06
N ASP A 213 -18.35 -18.37 17.57
CA ASP A 213 -19.66 -18.01 17.06
C ASP A 213 -19.52 -17.18 15.78
N VAL A 214 -18.52 -16.27 15.75
CA VAL A 214 -18.16 -15.48 14.56
C VAL A 214 -17.66 -16.41 13.45
N LEU A 215 -16.81 -17.38 13.75
CA LEU A 215 -16.30 -18.34 12.77
C LEU A 215 -17.41 -19.21 12.16
N THR A 216 -18.36 -19.66 12.99
CA THR A 216 -19.53 -20.41 12.52
C THR A 216 -20.40 -19.55 11.61
N TRP A 217 -20.68 -18.31 12.04
CA TRP A 217 -21.49 -17.36 11.29
C TRP A 217 -20.84 -16.99 9.94
N ILE A 218 -19.56 -16.61 9.94
CA ILE A 218 -18.87 -16.15 8.72
C ILE A 218 -18.70 -17.30 7.72
N GLY A 219 -18.43 -18.53 8.18
CA GLY A 219 -18.36 -19.70 7.30
C GLY A 219 -19.70 -19.99 6.59
N GLY A 220 -20.80 -19.89 7.34
CA GLY A 220 -22.15 -20.02 6.78
C GLY A 220 -22.49 -18.90 5.80
N LEU A 221 -22.15 -17.65 6.14
CA LEU A 221 -22.38 -16.49 5.28
C LEU A 221 -21.57 -16.58 3.98
N ILE A 222 -20.28 -16.89 4.05
CA ILE A 222 -19.41 -17.02 2.86
C ILE A 222 -19.98 -18.04 1.88
N SER A 223 -20.44 -19.19 2.38
CA SER A 223 -21.06 -20.22 1.55
C SER A 223 -22.28 -19.69 0.78
N GLN A 224 -23.07 -18.80 1.39
CA GLN A 224 -24.23 -18.17 0.74
C GLN A 224 -23.80 -17.07 -0.25
N LEU A 225 -22.78 -16.27 0.09
CA LEU A 225 -22.21 -15.26 -0.81
C LEU A 225 -21.65 -15.90 -2.08
N GLU A 226 -20.94 -17.02 -1.96
CA GLU A 226 -20.45 -17.81 -3.09
C GLU A 226 -21.60 -18.33 -3.95
N ALA A 227 -22.63 -18.93 -3.35
CA ALA A 227 -23.81 -19.41 -4.08
C ALA A 227 -24.55 -18.27 -4.82
N PHE A 228 -24.58 -17.07 -4.25
CA PHE A 228 -25.16 -15.90 -4.91
C PHE A 228 -24.32 -15.41 -6.09
N ALA A 229 -23.01 -15.62 -6.03
CA ALA A 229 -22.04 -15.21 -7.04
C ALA A 229 -21.81 -16.26 -8.15
N ASP A 230 -22.10 -17.55 -7.91
CA ASP A 230 -21.70 -18.70 -8.75
C ASP A 230 -21.99 -18.56 -10.26
N ASN A 231 -23.10 -17.94 -10.67
CA ASN A 231 -23.43 -17.71 -12.08
C ASN A 231 -22.69 -16.52 -12.73
N ARG A 232 -21.87 -15.82 -11.98
CA ARG A 232 -21.17 -14.59 -12.38
C ARG A 232 -19.65 -14.69 -12.22
N ILE A 233 -19.15 -15.86 -11.83
CA ILE A 233 -17.72 -16.11 -11.64
C ILE A 233 -17.22 -16.99 -12.78
N PRO A 234 -16.26 -16.52 -13.60
CA PRO A 234 -15.64 -17.37 -14.61
C PRO A 234 -14.98 -18.60 -13.96
N THR A 235 -15.21 -19.78 -14.51
CA THR A 235 -14.70 -21.06 -13.99
C THR A 235 -13.17 -21.15 -13.97
N SER A 236 -12.47 -20.29 -14.72
CA SER A 236 -11.00 -20.26 -14.85
C SER A 236 -10.26 -19.48 -13.78
N VAL A 237 -10.95 -18.83 -12.83
CA VAL A 237 -10.30 -18.05 -11.75
C VAL A 237 -9.81 -19.00 -10.66
N ALA A 238 -8.57 -18.82 -10.20
CA ALA A 238 -8.04 -19.53 -9.03
C ALA A 238 -8.97 -19.29 -7.83
N ARG A 239 -9.69 -20.34 -7.41
CA ARG A 239 -10.68 -20.25 -6.33
C ARG A 239 -9.98 -20.42 -5.00
N ARG A 240 -10.27 -19.53 -4.06
CA ARG A 240 -9.82 -19.64 -2.67
C ARG A 240 -10.97 -20.10 -1.79
N LYS A 241 -10.67 -20.56 -0.59
CA LYS A 241 -11.68 -20.93 0.41
C LYS A 241 -11.29 -20.43 1.79
N LEU A 242 -12.29 -20.27 2.64
CA LEU A 242 -12.09 -19.91 4.04
C LEU A 242 -11.35 -21.05 4.78
N LEU A 243 -10.34 -20.68 5.55
CA LEU A 243 -9.74 -21.51 6.58
C LEU A 243 -10.08 -20.93 7.96
N ALA A 244 -10.75 -21.71 8.79
CA ALA A 244 -11.16 -21.35 10.14
C ALA A 244 -10.82 -22.49 11.11
N GLN A 245 -9.57 -22.54 11.57
CA GLN A 245 -9.08 -23.57 12.50
C GLN A 245 -8.32 -22.92 13.67
N PRO A 246 -9.00 -22.09 14.48
CA PRO A 246 -8.35 -21.41 15.60
C PRO A 246 -7.73 -22.44 16.54
N LYS A 247 -6.61 -22.06 17.17
CA LYS A 247 -5.87 -22.88 18.15
C LYS A 247 -5.25 -24.16 17.60
N THR A 248 -5.42 -24.46 16.31
CA THR A 248 -4.70 -25.56 15.63
C THR A 248 -3.40 -25.00 15.06
N PRO A 249 -2.22 -25.46 15.51
CA PRO A 249 -0.98 -24.94 14.98
C PRO A 249 -0.78 -25.32 13.51
N LEU A 250 -0.38 -24.33 12.71
CA LEU A 250 0.07 -24.51 11.34
C LEU A 250 1.54 -24.94 11.32
N GLU A 251 1.90 -25.77 10.33
CA GLU A 251 3.28 -26.23 10.14
C GLU A 251 4.13 -25.23 9.35
N GLY A 252 5.46 -25.38 9.42
CA GLY A 252 6.41 -24.55 8.66
C GLY A 252 6.89 -23.29 9.39
N SER A 253 6.45 -23.07 10.62
CA SER A 253 6.98 -22.02 11.51
C SER A 253 7.94 -22.63 12.54
N THR A 254 9.00 -21.89 12.92
CA THR A 254 9.95 -22.28 13.98
C THR A 254 9.22 -22.54 15.31
N GLY A 255 8.23 -21.71 15.63
CA GLY A 255 7.39 -21.86 16.82
C GLY A 255 6.04 -22.50 16.51
N LYS A 256 5.39 -23.12 17.51
CA LYS A 256 3.98 -23.49 17.38
C LYS A 256 3.13 -22.22 17.28
N ARG A 257 2.47 -22.02 16.14
CA ARG A 257 1.65 -20.84 15.83
C ARG A 257 0.35 -21.26 15.16
N SER A 258 -0.75 -20.63 15.55
CA SER A 258 -2.07 -20.76 14.94
C SER A 258 -2.54 -19.38 14.49
N MET A 259 -3.61 -19.37 13.69
CA MET A 259 -4.31 -18.18 13.22
C MET A 259 -5.81 -18.39 13.43
N ASP A 260 -6.56 -17.31 13.62
CA ASP A 260 -8.01 -17.41 13.87
C ASP A 260 -8.77 -17.80 12.61
N ILE A 261 -8.49 -17.07 11.52
CA ILE A 261 -9.20 -17.19 10.24
C ILE A 261 -8.30 -16.71 9.09
N GLY A 262 -8.52 -17.20 7.88
CA GLY A 262 -7.84 -16.73 6.68
C GLY A 262 -8.36 -17.38 5.42
N PHE A 263 -7.61 -17.24 4.32
CA PHE A 263 -7.95 -17.85 3.04
C PHE A 263 -6.79 -18.69 2.51
N VAL A 264 -7.12 -19.81 1.90
CA VAL A 264 -6.19 -20.76 1.27
C VAL A 264 -6.71 -21.15 -0.10
N ASP A 265 -5.88 -21.82 -0.89
CA ASP A 265 -6.35 -22.40 -2.14
C ASP A 265 -7.44 -23.45 -1.96
N SER A 266 -8.41 -23.44 -2.87
CA SER A 266 -9.55 -24.37 -2.81
C SER A 266 -9.15 -25.83 -3.06
N ASP A 267 -8.12 -26.05 -3.88
CA ASP A 267 -7.60 -27.37 -4.27
C ASP A 267 -6.81 -28.08 -3.16
N ILE A 268 -6.42 -27.36 -2.10
CA ILE A 268 -5.73 -27.94 -0.95
C ILE A 268 -6.69 -28.88 -0.19
N ILE A 269 -6.48 -30.19 -0.30
CA ILE A 269 -7.31 -31.19 0.36
C ILE A 269 -6.79 -31.43 1.79
N TYR A 270 -7.52 -30.92 2.78
CA TYR A 270 -7.30 -31.26 4.19
C TYR A 270 -8.01 -32.56 4.55
N LYS A 271 -7.25 -33.55 5.03
CA LYS A 271 -7.78 -34.86 5.48
C LYS A 271 -7.61 -35.04 7.00
N PRO A 272 -8.57 -34.58 7.82
CA PRO A 272 -8.43 -34.47 9.28
C PRO A 272 -7.98 -35.77 9.98
N ASP A 273 -8.32 -36.93 9.41
CA ASP A 273 -8.02 -38.25 10.00
C ASP A 273 -6.62 -38.78 9.67
N THR A 274 -5.80 -37.99 8.97
CA THR A 274 -4.41 -38.35 8.65
C THR A 274 -3.45 -37.44 9.41
N THR A 275 -2.45 -38.05 10.05
CA THR A 275 -1.43 -37.36 10.86
C THR A 275 -0.59 -36.34 10.07
N ASP A 276 -0.64 -36.42 8.74
CA ASP A 276 0.17 -35.64 7.79
C ASP A 276 -0.63 -34.54 7.06
N SER A 277 -1.84 -34.22 7.53
CA SER A 277 -2.78 -33.33 6.83
C SER A 277 -2.77 -31.88 7.28
N ARG A 278 -1.95 -31.48 8.25
CA ARG A 278 -2.04 -30.12 8.81
C ARG A 278 -1.75 -29.05 7.75
N TYR A 279 -2.53 -27.96 7.80
CA TYR A 279 -2.22 -26.79 7.00
C TYR A 279 -0.85 -26.21 7.38
N ARG A 280 -0.15 -25.69 6.38
CA ARG A 280 1.18 -25.08 6.51
C ARG A 280 1.04 -23.57 6.33
N TRP A 281 1.94 -22.79 6.91
CA TRP A 281 2.01 -21.35 6.65
C TRP A 281 2.18 -21.03 5.16
N ALA A 282 2.86 -21.91 4.41
CA ALA A 282 3.00 -21.81 2.97
C ALA A 282 1.68 -21.90 2.19
N HIS A 283 0.60 -22.43 2.79
CA HIS A 283 -0.72 -22.52 2.17
C HIS A 283 -1.60 -21.28 2.39
N ILE A 284 -1.21 -20.39 3.31
CA ILE A 284 -2.03 -19.24 3.71
C ILE A 284 -1.83 -18.11 2.70
N LEU A 285 -2.93 -17.58 2.15
CA LEU A 285 -2.92 -16.51 1.14
C LEU A 285 -3.34 -15.16 1.71
N VAL A 286 -4.27 -15.17 2.66
CA VAL A 286 -4.77 -13.99 3.37
C VAL A 286 -4.91 -14.37 4.84
N VAL A 287 -4.45 -13.48 5.74
CA VAL A 287 -4.50 -13.69 7.19
C VAL A 287 -5.63 -12.89 7.83
N GLY A 288 -6.21 -13.40 8.91
CA GLY A 288 -7.28 -12.72 9.63
C GLY A 288 -7.19 -12.89 11.14
N GLU A 289 -7.51 -11.82 11.85
CA GLU A 289 -7.49 -11.77 13.31
C GLU A 289 -8.86 -11.33 13.83
N LEU A 290 -9.40 -12.09 14.80
CA LEU A 290 -10.74 -11.86 15.35
C LEU A 290 -10.63 -11.41 16.80
N LYS A 291 -11.28 -10.30 17.15
CA LYS A 291 -11.45 -9.88 18.54
C LYS A 291 -12.91 -9.62 18.83
N ASN A 292 -13.37 -9.99 20.01
CA ASN A 292 -14.74 -9.73 20.42
C ASN A 292 -15.03 -8.25 20.74
N ASN A 293 -14.01 -7.50 21.13
CA ASN A 293 -14.12 -6.12 21.58
C ASN A 293 -13.72 -5.15 20.46
N PRO A 294 -14.59 -4.23 20.03
CA PRO A 294 -14.25 -3.19 19.05
C PRO A 294 -13.02 -2.35 19.40
N LYS A 295 -12.77 -2.12 20.70
CA LYS A 295 -11.60 -1.36 21.18
C LYS A 295 -10.27 -2.10 21.02
N ALA A 296 -10.31 -3.35 20.57
CA ALA A 296 -9.12 -4.15 20.31
C ALA A 296 -8.47 -3.81 18.95
N ASP A 297 -9.11 -3.01 18.09
CA ASP A 297 -8.53 -2.50 16.83
C ASP A 297 -7.48 -1.41 17.10
N ILE A 298 -6.40 -1.79 17.77
CA ILE A 298 -5.26 -0.95 18.13
C ILE A 298 -3.94 -1.70 17.96
N ALA A 299 -2.85 -0.94 17.81
CA ALA A 299 -1.50 -1.46 17.56
C ALA A 299 -1.04 -2.53 18.56
N SER A 300 -1.36 -2.34 19.85
CA SER A 300 -0.90 -3.22 20.93
C SER A 300 -1.70 -4.51 21.07
N VAL A 301 -2.77 -4.70 20.28
CA VAL A 301 -3.70 -5.84 20.39
C VAL A 301 -3.91 -6.52 19.03
N ALA A 302 -4.92 -6.14 18.24
CA ALA A 302 -5.25 -6.88 17.03
C ALA A 302 -4.20 -6.72 15.93
N TRP A 303 -3.58 -5.54 15.78
CA TRP A 303 -2.66 -5.29 14.66
C TRP A 303 -1.36 -6.08 14.80
N ILE A 304 -0.81 -6.16 16.02
CA ILE A 304 0.41 -6.95 16.27
C ILE A 304 0.16 -8.46 16.15
N ASP A 305 -1.03 -8.94 16.54
CA ASP A 305 -1.40 -10.35 16.36
C ASP A 305 -1.51 -10.69 14.86
N LEU A 306 -2.20 -9.85 14.08
CA LEU A 306 -2.31 -10.00 12.63
C LEU A 306 -0.93 -9.93 11.94
N ALA A 307 -0.10 -8.96 12.31
CA ALA A 307 1.24 -8.82 11.76
C ALA A 307 2.11 -10.04 12.07
N ARG A 308 1.95 -10.66 13.25
CA ARG A 308 2.64 -11.93 13.56
C ARG A 308 2.29 -13.01 12.54
N TYR A 309 1.04 -13.11 12.10
CA TYR A 309 0.66 -14.06 11.05
C TYR A 309 1.25 -13.68 9.70
N ALA A 310 1.23 -12.40 9.33
CA ALA A 310 1.84 -11.92 8.10
C ALA A 310 3.34 -12.25 8.04
N ARG A 311 4.08 -12.10 9.15
CA ARG A 311 5.48 -12.53 9.25
C ARG A 311 5.67 -14.00 8.93
N GLU A 312 4.86 -14.89 9.52
CA GLU A 312 4.97 -16.34 9.27
C GLU A 312 4.68 -16.69 7.81
N VAL A 313 3.69 -16.03 7.19
CA VAL A 313 3.39 -16.19 5.76
C VAL A 313 4.56 -15.71 4.90
N LEU A 314 5.08 -14.51 5.14
CA LEU A 314 6.22 -13.96 4.39
C LEU A 314 7.50 -14.79 4.57
N ALA A 315 7.68 -15.44 5.72
CA ALA A 315 8.79 -16.35 5.98
C ALA A 315 8.63 -17.68 5.23
N ALA A 316 7.40 -18.21 5.15
CA ALA A 316 7.09 -19.47 4.49
C ALA A 316 6.95 -19.38 2.96
N GLN A 317 6.62 -18.19 2.44
CA GLN A 317 6.44 -17.92 1.02
C GLN A 317 7.55 -16.98 0.52
N ASP A 318 8.59 -17.57 -0.04
CA ASP A 318 9.82 -16.92 -0.49
C ASP A 318 9.62 -16.00 -1.71
N THR A 319 8.53 -16.16 -2.46
CA THR A 319 8.20 -15.40 -3.67
C THR A 319 7.20 -14.27 -3.44
N ARG A 320 6.96 -13.90 -2.17
CA ARG A 320 5.85 -13.02 -1.79
C ARG A 320 6.27 -11.56 -1.62
N ARG A 321 5.63 -10.68 -2.41
CA ARG A 321 5.57 -9.21 -2.39
C ARG A 321 5.30 -8.61 -1.00
N PHE A 322 4.08 -8.88 -0.56
CA PHE A 322 3.37 -8.33 0.58
C PHE A 322 2.46 -9.40 1.22
N VAL A 323 1.62 -9.14 2.20
CA VAL A 323 0.55 -10.06 2.62
C VAL A 323 -0.71 -9.26 2.90
N LEU A 324 -1.83 -9.67 2.30
CA LEU A 324 -3.12 -9.08 2.64
C LEU A 324 -3.70 -9.75 3.88
N GLY A 325 -4.46 -8.98 4.65
CA GLY A 325 -5.18 -9.50 5.79
C GLY A 325 -6.32 -8.61 6.25
N PHE A 326 -6.97 -9.00 7.34
CA PHE A 326 -8.02 -8.20 7.95
C PHE A 326 -8.09 -8.38 9.47
N THR A 327 -8.51 -7.34 10.16
CA THR A 327 -8.98 -7.44 11.56
C THR A 327 -10.51 -7.33 11.57
N LEU A 328 -11.17 -8.14 12.40
CA LEU A 328 -12.58 -7.98 12.73
C LEU A 328 -12.73 -7.92 14.25
N CYS A 329 -12.88 -6.70 14.76
CA CYS A 329 -12.96 -6.37 16.18
C CYS A 329 -14.40 -5.97 16.54
N GLY A 330 -15.14 -6.86 17.19
CA GLY A 330 -16.60 -6.75 17.21
C GLY A 330 -17.12 -6.76 15.77
N SER A 331 -17.97 -5.80 15.39
CA SER A 331 -18.43 -5.64 14.00
C SER A 331 -17.55 -4.71 13.15
N LEU A 332 -16.46 -4.18 13.74
CA LEU A 332 -15.59 -3.24 13.04
C LEU A 332 -14.51 -4.01 12.29
N MET A 333 -14.50 -3.88 10.97
CA MET A 333 -13.52 -4.50 10.09
C MET A 333 -12.51 -3.48 9.59
N ARG A 334 -11.27 -3.93 9.42
CA ARG A 334 -10.22 -3.19 8.71
C ARG A 334 -9.44 -4.15 7.82
N VAL A 335 -9.07 -3.71 6.63
CA VAL A 335 -8.24 -4.48 5.69
C VAL A 335 -6.81 -3.97 5.76
N TRP A 336 -5.86 -4.91 5.71
CA TRP A 336 -4.44 -4.68 5.91
C TRP A 336 -3.62 -5.20 4.74
N GLU A 337 -2.49 -4.56 4.53
CA GLU A 337 -1.41 -5.00 3.66
C GLU A 337 -0.09 -4.91 4.45
N PHE A 338 0.69 -5.99 4.46
CA PHE A 338 1.99 -6.07 5.11
C PHE A 338 3.14 -6.29 4.10
N ASP A 339 3.88 -5.21 3.95
CA ASP A 339 5.10 -4.88 3.26
C ASP A 339 6.46 -5.46 3.64
N ARG A 340 7.50 -5.01 2.91
CA ARG A 340 8.91 -4.96 3.36
C ARG A 340 9.26 -3.63 4.02
N LEU A 341 8.34 -2.67 4.00
CA LEU A 341 8.42 -1.36 4.63
C LEU A 341 7.58 -1.27 5.92
N GLY A 342 6.69 -2.22 6.18
CA GLY A 342 5.84 -2.23 7.37
C GLY A 342 4.43 -2.73 7.06
N GLY A 343 3.42 -1.98 7.48
CA GLY A 343 2.03 -2.31 7.21
C GLY A 343 1.17 -1.07 6.99
N ILE A 344 0.24 -1.17 6.05
CA ILE A 344 -0.76 -0.16 5.78
C ILE A 344 -2.17 -0.73 5.88
N ALA A 345 -3.14 0.11 6.18
CA ALA A 345 -4.50 -0.36 6.41
C ALA A 345 -5.57 0.63 5.94
N SER A 346 -6.69 0.06 5.50
CA SER A 346 -7.91 0.80 5.13
C SER A 346 -8.43 1.64 6.28
N GLU A 347 -9.40 2.51 6.00
CA GLU A 347 -10.34 2.98 7.02
C GLU A 347 -11.09 1.81 7.65
N GLN A 348 -11.49 1.99 8.91
CA GLN A 348 -12.33 1.02 9.61
C GLN A 348 -13.78 1.24 9.22
N PHE A 349 -14.50 0.16 8.99
CA PHE A 349 -15.93 0.20 8.67
C PHE A 349 -16.70 -0.81 9.53
N ASP A 350 -17.94 -0.46 9.88
CA ASP A 350 -18.83 -1.35 10.61
C ASP A 350 -19.61 -2.21 9.62
N ILE A 351 -19.37 -3.53 9.63
CA ILE A 351 -19.98 -4.46 8.67
C ILE A 351 -21.50 -4.52 8.81
N ASN A 352 -22.06 -4.05 9.93
CA ASN A 352 -23.50 -4.00 10.16
C ASN A 352 -24.17 -2.70 9.66
N LYS A 353 -23.41 -1.76 9.09
CA LYS A 353 -23.95 -0.60 8.36
C LYS A 353 -24.12 -0.96 6.89
N GLU A 354 -25.03 -0.29 6.19
CA GLU A 354 -25.35 -0.63 4.80
C GLU A 354 -24.12 -0.55 3.89
N GLU A 355 -23.40 0.58 3.91
CA GLU A 355 -22.15 0.77 3.16
C GLU A 355 -21.07 -0.24 3.59
N GLY A 356 -20.93 -0.46 4.91
CA GLY A 356 -19.97 -1.42 5.45
C GLY A 356 -20.31 -2.89 5.14
N GLY A 357 -21.58 -3.22 4.98
CA GLY A 357 -22.06 -4.54 4.57
C GLY A 357 -21.73 -4.81 3.10
N LEU A 358 -21.94 -3.83 2.22
CA LEU A 358 -21.49 -3.91 0.83
C LEU A 358 -19.96 -4.05 0.75
N GLN A 359 -19.23 -3.23 1.50
CA GLN A 359 -17.76 -3.27 1.54
C GLN A 359 -17.24 -4.59 2.12
N PHE A 360 -17.93 -5.18 3.10
CA PHE A 360 -17.65 -6.53 3.62
C PHE A 360 -17.82 -7.58 2.52
N VAL A 361 -18.94 -7.57 1.80
CA VAL A 361 -19.17 -8.49 0.66
C VAL A 361 -18.08 -8.34 -0.40
N ALA A 362 -17.74 -7.11 -0.78
CA ALA A 362 -16.68 -6.85 -1.74
C ALA A 362 -15.32 -7.38 -1.27
N THR A 363 -14.99 -7.18 0.02
CA THR A 363 -13.74 -7.67 0.61
C THR A 363 -13.65 -9.20 0.56
N ILE A 364 -14.70 -9.91 0.99
CA ILE A 364 -14.72 -11.37 0.99
C ILE A 364 -14.69 -11.92 -0.44
N LEU A 365 -15.55 -11.42 -1.33
CA LEU A 365 -15.56 -11.86 -2.72
C LEU A 365 -14.24 -11.53 -3.43
N GLY A 366 -13.55 -10.46 -3.03
CA GLY A 366 -12.20 -10.14 -3.47
C GLY A 366 -11.22 -11.24 -3.07
N PHE A 367 -11.10 -11.54 -1.78
CA PHE A 367 -10.18 -12.58 -1.29
C PHE A 367 -10.44 -13.97 -1.88
N LEU A 368 -11.70 -14.30 -2.17
CA LEU A 368 -12.06 -15.56 -2.82
C LEU A 368 -11.61 -15.66 -4.28
N ARG A 369 -11.34 -14.52 -4.95
CA ARG A 369 -11.11 -14.42 -6.40
C ARG A 369 -9.75 -13.83 -6.80
N MET A 370 -9.01 -13.24 -5.88
CA MET A 370 -7.70 -12.67 -6.19
C MET A 370 -6.76 -13.75 -6.77
N ASN A 371 -6.18 -13.43 -7.92
CA ASN A 371 -5.11 -14.23 -8.52
C ASN A 371 -3.82 -14.11 -7.68
N GLU A 372 -2.78 -14.83 -8.06
CA GLU A 372 -1.50 -14.79 -7.32
C GLU A 372 -0.84 -13.40 -7.34
N GLU A 373 -0.97 -12.59 -8.38
CA GLU A 373 -0.34 -11.27 -8.43
C GLU A 373 -1.07 -10.22 -7.57
N MET A 374 -2.39 -10.26 -7.48
CA MET A 374 -3.19 -9.46 -6.53
C MET A 374 -3.00 -9.98 -5.10
N LEU A 375 -2.92 -11.30 -5.03
CA LEU A 375 -2.19 -12.15 -4.10
C LEU A 375 -0.74 -11.81 -3.88
N GLY A 376 -0.20 -10.71 -4.44
CA GLY A 376 1.18 -10.22 -4.55
C GLY A 376 2.33 -11.21 -4.52
N PHE A 377 2.14 -12.44 -4.98
CA PHE A 377 3.25 -13.23 -5.47
C PHE A 377 3.96 -12.42 -6.56
N ASP A 378 5.28 -12.58 -6.63
CA ASP A 378 6.08 -11.91 -7.64
C ASP A 378 5.83 -12.54 -9.01
N PRO A 379 5.25 -11.80 -9.98
CA PRO A 379 4.94 -12.36 -11.29
C PRO A 379 6.20 -12.69 -12.12
N THR A 380 7.38 -12.21 -11.71
CA THR A 380 8.67 -12.54 -12.36
C THR A 380 9.17 -13.93 -11.99
N ILE A 381 8.67 -14.51 -10.89
CA ILE A 381 9.02 -15.86 -10.43
C ILE A 381 7.89 -16.81 -10.82
N VAL A 382 8.12 -17.60 -11.87
CA VAL A 382 7.09 -18.50 -12.40
C VAL A 382 7.25 -19.88 -11.78
N THR A 383 6.12 -20.48 -11.37
CA THR A 383 6.06 -21.88 -10.95
C THR A 383 5.27 -22.68 -11.98
N THR A 384 5.88 -23.70 -12.58
CA THR A 384 5.22 -24.60 -13.52
C THR A 384 5.62 -26.03 -13.24
N SER A 385 4.63 -26.92 -13.08
CA SER A 385 4.86 -28.35 -12.78
C SER A 385 5.76 -28.59 -11.57
N GLY A 386 5.70 -27.73 -10.56
CA GLY A 386 6.53 -27.79 -9.35
C GLY A 386 7.95 -27.21 -9.49
N GLN A 387 8.35 -26.80 -10.69
CA GLN A 387 9.63 -26.13 -10.93
C GLN A 387 9.44 -24.61 -10.88
N LYS A 388 10.29 -23.94 -10.09
CA LYS A 388 10.37 -22.46 -10.07
C LYS A 388 11.46 -21.98 -11.02
N TYR A 389 11.22 -20.88 -11.72
CA TYR A 389 12.23 -20.23 -12.56
C TYR A 389 11.96 -18.73 -12.73
N ILE A 390 13.01 -18.00 -13.13
CA ILE A 390 12.96 -16.57 -13.48
C ILE A 390 13.49 -16.42 -14.91
N LYS A 391 12.88 -15.51 -15.68
CA LYS A 391 13.42 -15.09 -16.98
C LYS A 391 14.01 -13.69 -16.84
N ILE A 392 15.25 -13.52 -17.30
CA ILE A 392 15.95 -12.24 -17.30
C ILE A 392 16.44 -11.90 -18.70
N GLU A 393 16.57 -10.62 -18.99
CA GLU A 393 17.25 -10.15 -20.20
C GLU A 393 18.69 -9.75 -19.85
N ARG A 394 19.67 -10.35 -20.53
CA ARG A 394 21.09 -10.04 -20.36
C ARG A 394 21.76 -10.01 -21.71
N ASN A 395 22.48 -8.92 -22.02
CA ASN A 395 23.17 -8.72 -23.31
C ASN A 395 22.25 -8.93 -24.54
N GLY A 396 20.96 -8.58 -24.43
CA GLY A 396 19.97 -8.76 -25.50
C GLY A 396 19.51 -10.20 -25.71
N GLN A 397 19.78 -11.09 -24.76
CA GLN A 397 19.30 -12.48 -24.75
C GLN A 397 18.47 -12.77 -23.50
N THR A 398 17.38 -13.49 -23.70
CA THR A 398 16.59 -14.04 -22.59
C THR A 398 17.30 -15.24 -21.98
N GLU A 399 17.65 -15.17 -20.71
CA GLU A 399 18.14 -16.30 -19.92
C GLU A 399 17.02 -16.84 -19.03
N CYS A 400 16.94 -18.17 -18.91
CA CYS A 400 16.03 -18.85 -17.99
C CYS A 400 16.83 -19.44 -16.82
N LEU A 401 16.59 -18.90 -15.63
CA LEU A 401 17.24 -19.34 -14.39
C LEU A 401 16.29 -20.24 -13.62
N ILE A 402 16.65 -21.52 -13.49
CA ILE A 402 15.90 -22.51 -12.73
C ILE A 402 16.28 -22.36 -11.26
N ILE A 403 15.29 -22.19 -10.38
CA ILE A 403 15.48 -22.11 -8.93
C ILE A 403 15.44 -23.53 -8.35
N ASP A 404 16.53 -23.94 -7.73
CA ASP A 404 16.70 -25.28 -7.16
C ASP A 404 16.22 -25.35 -5.71
N GLU A 405 16.71 -24.42 -4.87
CA GLU A 405 16.44 -24.41 -3.44
C GLU A 405 16.62 -23.02 -2.83
N VAL A 406 15.91 -22.77 -1.73
CA VAL A 406 16.11 -21.58 -0.90
C VAL A 406 17.34 -21.80 -0.02
N ILE A 407 18.39 -20.98 -0.21
CA ILE A 407 19.59 -20.99 0.64
C ILE A 407 19.33 -20.23 1.94
N LYS A 408 18.70 -19.06 1.81
CA LYS A 408 18.45 -18.15 2.94
C LYS A 408 17.18 -17.37 2.71
N ARG A 409 16.39 -17.23 3.78
CA ARG A 409 15.24 -16.34 3.83
C ARG A 409 15.26 -15.59 5.15
N ALA A 410 15.14 -14.26 5.09
CA ALA A 410 15.04 -13.42 6.29
C ALA A 410 13.58 -13.41 6.80
N PRO A 411 13.26 -13.95 7.99
CA PRO A 411 11.90 -13.99 8.51
C PRO A 411 11.53 -12.66 9.19
N CYS A 412 11.40 -11.60 8.39
CA CYS A 412 10.89 -10.30 8.82
C CYS A 412 9.82 -9.76 7.86
N ILE A 413 8.96 -8.92 8.40
CA ILE A 413 8.08 -8.02 7.66
C ILE A 413 8.95 -6.88 7.15
N ALA A 414 9.33 -5.92 8.01
CA ALA A 414 10.06 -4.73 7.60
C ALA A 414 11.58 -4.91 7.60
N GLY A 415 12.22 -4.48 6.52
CA GLY A 415 13.66 -4.50 6.31
C GLY A 415 14.04 -4.99 4.91
N ARG A 416 15.30 -5.36 4.70
CA ARG A 416 15.80 -5.81 3.39
C ARG A 416 15.15 -7.10 2.88
N ALA A 417 14.55 -7.88 3.79
CA ALA A 417 13.86 -9.13 3.49
C ALA A 417 14.60 -10.05 2.50
N THR A 418 15.93 -10.15 2.66
CA THR A 418 16.78 -10.82 1.68
C THR A 418 16.41 -12.29 1.53
N THR A 419 16.20 -12.71 0.28
CA THR A 419 16.10 -14.11 -0.12
C THR A 419 17.26 -14.46 -1.02
N CYS A 420 17.93 -15.58 -0.74
CA CYS A 420 18.92 -16.15 -1.63
C CYS A 420 18.46 -17.53 -2.07
N TRP A 421 18.44 -17.75 -3.39
CA TRP A 421 18.20 -19.05 -3.98
C TRP A 421 19.45 -19.58 -4.63
N LYS A 422 19.64 -20.90 -4.54
CA LYS A 422 20.51 -21.60 -5.47
C LYS A 422 19.74 -21.78 -6.77
N ALA A 423 20.41 -21.52 -7.87
CA ALA A 423 19.84 -21.65 -9.19
C ALA A 423 20.87 -22.19 -10.17
N HIS A 424 20.43 -22.49 -11.38
CA HIS A 424 21.30 -22.73 -12.52
C HIS A 424 20.62 -22.19 -13.78
N ARG A 425 21.39 -21.99 -14.85
CA ARG A 425 20.79 -21.68 -16.14
C ARG A 425 20.20 -22.95 -16.73
N HIS A 426 19.03 -22.86 -17.35
CA HIS A 426 18.39 -24.00 -18.01
C HIS A 426 19.31 -24.70 -19.04
N ASP A 427 20.16 -23.93 -19.74
CA ASP A 427 21.12 -24.43 -20.73
C ASP A 427 22.48 -24.85 -20.16
N ASP A 428 22.77 -24.56 -18.89
CA ASP A 428 24.01 -24.94 -18.20
C ASP A 428 23.74 -25.42 -16.76
N PRO A 429 23.19 -26.64 -16.58
CA PRO A 429 22.84 -27.15 -15.26
C PRO A 429 24.03 -27.48 -14.34
N HIS A 430 25.24 -27.54 -14.90
CA HIS A 430 26.44 -27.90 -14.14
C HIS A 430 27.12 -26.70 -13.48
N ASN A 431 26.67 -25.48 -13.79
CA ASN A 431 27.23 -24.25 -13.25
C ASN A 431 26.22 -23.57 -12.29
N PRO A 432 26.35 -23.80 -10.97
CA PRO A 432 25.43 -23.24 -10.00
C PRO A 432 25.60 -21.72 -9.89
N LEU A 433 24.48 -21.04 -9.76
CA LEU A 433 24.33 -19.60 -9.54
C LEU A 433 23.65 -19.34 -8.20
N VAL A 434 23.77 -18.11 -7.72
CA VAL A 434 22.97 -17.60 -6.60
C VAL A 434 22.14 -16.44 -7.10
N ILE A 435 20.83 -16.54 -6.94
CA ILE A 435 19.92 -15.42 -7.14
C ILE A 435 19.73 -14.78 -5.77
N LYS A 436 20.00 -13.48 -5.67
CA LYS A 436 19.74 -12.70 -4.47
C LYS A 436 18.67 -11.68 -4.76
N ASP A 437 17.55 -11.80 -4.06
CA ASP A 437 16.49 -10.81 -4.05
C ASP A 437 16.49 -10.08 -2.70
N SER A 438 16.34 -8.76 -2.76
CA SER A 438 16.36 -7.91 -1.58
C SER A 438 15.68 -6.58 -1.82
N TRP A 439 14.93 -6.12 -0.83
CA TRP A 439 14.39 -4.77 -0.80
C TRP A 439 15.52 -3.78 -0.50
N GLN A 440 15.81 -2.89 -1.45
CA GLN A 440 16.88 -1.90 -1.32
C GLN A 440 16.32 -0.48 -1.36
N TYR A 441 17.02 0.43 -0.67
CA TYR A 441 16.76 1.86 -0.81
C TYR A 441 17.22 2.30 -2.20
N VAL A 442 16.46 3.20 -2.82
CA VAL A 442 16.76 3.75 -4.15
C VAL A 442 18.13 4.41 -4.25
N ASP A 443 18.69 4.85 -3.12
CA ASP A 443 20.00 5.49 -3.04
C ASP A 443 21.18 4.48 -2.97
N ARG A 444 20.92 3.16 -3.04
CA ARG A 444 21.97 2.14 -3.08
C ARG A 444 22.19 1.64 -4.50
N ASP A 445 23.47 1.43 -4.83
CA ASP A 445 23.87 0.77 -6.08
C ASP A 445 23.33 -0.67 -6.12
N GLU A 446 23.01 -1.14 -7.33
CA GLU A 446 22.65 -2.53 -7.56
C GLU A 446 23.81 -3.45 -7.13
N GLU A 447 23.51 -4.40 -6.23
CA GLU A 447 24.49 -5.36 -5.74
C GLU A 447 24.60 -6.56 -6.69
N GLY A 448 25.30 -6.42 -7.83
CA GLY A 448 25.59 -7.56 -8.71
C GLY A 448 25.89 -7.24 -10.16
#